data_AF-A0A8T6DNB8-F1
#
_entry.id   AF-A0A8T6DNB8-F1
#
_cell.length_a   1.000
_cell.length_b   1.000
_cell.length_c   1.000
_cell.angle_alpha   90.00
_cell.angle_beta   90.00
_cell.angle_gamma   90.00
#
_symmetry.space_group_name_H-M   'P 1'
#
loop_
_entity.id
_entity.type
_entity.pdbx_description
1 polymer ?
#
loop_
_entity_poly.entity_id
_entity_poly.type
_entity_poly.pdbx_seq_one_letter_code
_entity_poly.pdbx_strand_id
1 'polypeptide(L)'
;MGQLALRCRIFAQDNSLARFFLAGFLYSAREFQRMSRDEGLGWHPCGLVQLQRAGRHRKKDPAALERLYPEEVLLWRSQEQLRALTGLPLARSGWHSPAAGWLDPLELCQTWLNHPAIELKQGTAIDQIVRESDGWRLLSDSKDIGGRDFPVVVIACGMGALRFPQSASLPLQSVPGEVLRIRESEASGAIHHIIQGERGIFPTYQGRHCISASFGTDENAQEDLTGQSLTMVGDLFKSPLQLKLEGIESAKAERCQSADFAPVLGAAPDFAECRRLYAPLARNARAAGLPPPAHLPGLFFNLAHGSHGLCSAPLAAEYLASVIHGENPPLSREIAGALDPLRFLIRRLQRQQVD
;
A
#
# COMPACT_ATOMS: atom_id res chain seq x y z
N MET A 1 -17.70 5.22 -4.40
CA MET A 1 -16.29 4.78 -4.35
C MET A 1 -15.55 5.49 -3.23
N GLY A 2 -14.62 4.82 -2.55
CA GLY A 2 -13.94 5.38 -1.37
C GLY A 2 -12.83 6.37 -1.73
N GLN A 3 -12.41 7.19 -0.79
CA GLN A 3 -11.23 8.05 -0.94
C GLN A 3 -10.00 7.27 -0.47
N LEU A 4 -8.91 7.25 -1.25
CA LEU A 4 -7.64 6.65 -0.82
C LEU A 4 -6.68 7.75 -0.36
N ALA A 5 -6.11 7.59 0.84
CA ALA A 5 -5.11 8.51 1.37
C ALA A 5 -3.70 8.15 0.87
N LEU A 6 -3.00 9.11 0.28
CA LEU A 6 -1.55 9.05 0.16
C LEU A 6 -0.92 9.46 1.50
N ARG A 7 -0.14 8.57 2.10
CA ARG A 7 0.60 8.84 3.34
C ARG A 7 1.89 8.04 3.41
N CYS A 8 2.91 8.60 4.05
CA CYS A 8 4.15 7.88 4.34
C CYS A 8 3.95 6.91 5.51
N ARG A 9 4.48 5.69 5.39
CA ARG A 9 4.57 4.77 6.52
C ARG A 9 5.75 5.17 7.41
N ILE A 10 5.48 5.56 8.65
CA ILE A 10 6.49 6.10 9.57
C ILE A 10 7.12 5.01 10.45
N PHE A 11 8.42 4.82 10.28
CA PHE A 11 9.31 3.96 11.08
C PHE A 11 10.09 4.78 12.10
N ALA A 12 10.44 4.17 13.23
CA ALA A 12 11.18 4.82 14.31
C ALA A 12 12.71 4.81 14.13
N GLN A 13 13.21 4.16 13.08
CA GLN A 13 14.62 4.00 12.78
C GLN A 13 14.82 4.06 11.27
N ASP A 14 16.00 4.51 10.86
CA ASP A 14 16.43 4.45 9.47
C ASP A 14 16.76 3.00 9.09
N ASN A 15 16.03 2.47 8.11
CA ASN A 15 16.23 1.16 7.51
C ASN A 15 15.69 1.15 6.09
N SER A 16 15.99 0.09 5.34
CA SER A 16 15.54 -0.07 3.95
C SER A 16 14.04 0.18 3.72
N LEU A 17 13.16 -0.28 4.61
CA LEU A 17 11.72 -0.05 4.45
C LEU A 17 11.34 1.41 4.76
N ALA A 18 11.97 2.04 5.76
CA ALA A 18 11.77 3.46 6.05
C ALA A 18 12.14 4.33 4.84
N ARG A 19 13.31 4.07 4.25
CA ARG A 19 13.79 4.77 3.05
C ARG A 19 12.89 4.53 1.84
N PHE A 20 12.44 3.28 1.64
CA PHE A 20 11.51 2.95 0.55
C PHE A 20 10.18 3.68 0.67
N PHE A 21 9.53 3.65 1.83
CA PHE A 21 8.23 4.30 2.01
C PHE A 21 8.35 5.83 1.99
N LEU A 22 9.46 6.40 2.46
CA LEU A 22 9.76 7.83 2.31
C LEU A 22 9.91 8.20 0.84
N ALA A 23 10.78 7.51 0.10
CA ALA A 23 11.00 7.76 -1.33
C ALA A 23 9.70 7.56 -2.13
N GLY A 24 8.95 6.49 -1.84
CA GLY A 24 7.69 6.18 -2.48
C GLY A 24 6.64 7.26 -2.24
N PHE A 25 6.50 7.73 -0.99
CA PHE A 25 5.59 8.83 -0.67
C PHE A 25 5.93 10.11 -1.45
N LEU A 26 7.20 10.52 -1.43
CA LEU A 26 7.65 11.73 -2.10
C LEU A 26 7.53 11.63 -3.63
N TYR A 27 7.84 10.48 -4.20
CA TYR A 27 7.65 10.19 -5.61
C TYR A 27 6.17 10.27 -5.99
N SER A 28 5.31 9.56 -5.25
CA SER A 28 3.87 9.51 -5.52
C SER A 28 3.21 10.88 -5.37
N ALA A 29 3.61 11.68 -4.36
CA ALA A 29 3.10 13.03 -4.18
C ALA A 29 3.42 13.94 -5.39
N ARG A 30 4.66 13.86 -5.90
CA ARG A 30 5.07 14.58 -7.11
C ARG A 30 4.32 14.09 -8.36
N GLU A 31 4.20 12.78 -8.53
CA GLU A 31 3.50 12.20 -9.68
C GLU A 31 2.02 12.56 -9.70
N PHE A 32 1.31 12.43 -8.59
CA PHE A 32 -0.11 12.82 -8.55
C PHE A 32 -0.30 14.32 -8.74
N GLN A 33 0.63 15.14 -8.22
CA GLN A 33 0.61 16.58 -8.47
C GLN A 33 0.87 16.92 -9.94
N ARG A 34 1.74 16.18 -10.62
CA ARG A 34 2.02 16.30 -12.07
C ARG A 34 0.80 15.86 -12.89
N MET A 35 0.29 14.65 -12.66
CA MET A 35 -0.90 14.11 -13.33
C MET A 35 -2.14 15.00 -13.13
N SER A 36 -2.29 15.61 -11.96
CA SER A 36 -3.38 16.56 -11.72
C SER A 36 -3.30 17.78 -12.62
N ARG A 37 -2.09 18.27 -12.91
CA ARG A 37 -1.86 19.41 -13.81
C ARG A 37 -1.99 19.04 -15.29
N ASP A 38 -1.44 17.88 -15.67
CA ASP A 38 -1.26 17.50 -17.08
C ASP A 38 -2.41 16.66 -17.63
N GLU A 39 -3.00 15.81 -16.78
CA GLU A 39 -3.98 14.77 -17.15
C GLU A 39 -5.35 15.00 -16.48
N GLY A 40 -5.46 16.03 -15.62
CA GLY A 40 -6.70 16.40 -14.95
C GLY A 40 -7.10 15.47 -13.79
N LEU A 41 -6.18 14.65 -13.27
CA LEU A 41 -6.44 13.77 -12.13
C LEU A 41 -6.95 14.56 -10.92
N GLY A 42 -8.05 14.10 -10.31
CA GLY A 42 -8.66 14.54 -9.06
C GLY A 42 -7.80 14.28 -7.82
N TRP A 43 -6.60 14.84 -7.80
CA TRP A 43 -5.70 14.84 -6.65
C TRP A 43 -6.06 15.98 -5.69
N HIS A 44 -6.29 15.65 -4.42
CA HIS A 44 -6.60 16.61 -3.37
C HIS A 44 -5.47 16.65 -2.33
N PRO A 45 -4.46 17.53 -2.50
CA PRO A 45 -3.32 17.69 -1.58
C PRO A 45 -3.72 18.44 -0.29
N CYS A 46 -4.65 17.86 0.46
CA CYS A 46 -5.28 18.50 1.60
C CYS A 46 -4.51 18.33 2.92
N GLY A 47 -3.35 17.67 2.89
CA GLY A 47 -2.62 17.26 4.09
C GLY A 47 -3.34 16.18 4.90
N LEU A 48 -2.61 15.64 5.87
CA LEU A 48 -3.12 14.62 6.79
C LEU A 48 -2.62 14.89 8.21
N VAL A 49 -3.53 14.83 9.18
CA VAL A 49 -3.23 14.93 10.61
C VAL A 49 -3.42 13.56 11.26
N GLN A 50 -2.33 12.95 11.71
CA GLN A 50 -2.33 11.71 12.49
C GLN A 50 -2.24 12.03 13.98
N LEU A 51 -3.37 11.95 14.67
CA LEU A 51 -3.46 12.17 16.11
C LEU A 51 -2.72 11.08 16.88
N GLN A 52 -2.12 11.46 18.01
CA GLN A 52 -1.50 10.52 18.93
C GLN A 52 -2.57 9.61 19.55
N ARG A 53 -2.35 8.29 19.53
CA ARG A 53 -3.27 7.33 20.16
C ARG A 53 -3.17 7.37 21.69
N ALA A 54 -4.32 7.27 22.37
CA ALA A 54 -4.36 7.02 23.81
C ALA A 54 -3.85 5.60 24.13
N GLY A 55 -3.23 5.42 25.30
CA GLY A 55 -2.93 4.09 25.85
C GLY A 55 -1.78 3.30 25.20
N ARG A 56 -1.09 3.81 24.16
CA ARG A 56 0.10 3.11 23.63
C ARG A 56 1.29 3.25 24.58
N HIS A 57 1.80 2.10 25.05
CA HIS A 57 2.97 1.99 25.94
C HIS A 57 4.27 2.60 25.39
N ARG A 58 4.40 2.77 24.07
CA ARG A 58 5.54 3.46 23.44
C ARG A 58 5.07 4.72 22.73
N LYS A 59 5.24 5.87 23.38
CA LYS A 59 5.17 7.17 22.72
C LYS A 59 6.33 7.25 21.71
N LYS A 60 6.02 7.53 20.46
CA LYS A 60 7.05 7.90 19.46
C LYS A 60 7.63 9.25 19.89
N ASP A 61 8.95 9.34 20.05
CA ASP A 61 9.63 10.60 20.36
C ASP A 61 9.56 11.52 19.14
N PRO A 62 8.94 12.71 19.27
CA PRO A 62 8.81 13.59 18.14
C PRO A 62 10.13 14.06 17.55
N ALA A 63 11.08 14.45 18.39
CA ALA A 63 12.38 14.96 17.93
C ALA A 63 13.21 13.88 17.23
N ALA A 64 13.05 12.61 17.59
CA ALA A 64 13.68 11.51 16.89
C ALA A 64 13.11 11.33 15.46
N LEU A 65 11.80 11.48 15.28
CA LEU A 65 11.17 11.30 13.97
C LEU A 65 11.39 12.50 13.05
N GLU A 66 11.37 13.72 13.56
CA GLU A 66 11.65 14.92 12.75
C GLU A 66 13.09 14.97 12.24
N ARG A 67 14.02 14.21 12.87
CA ARG A 67 15.37 13.99 12.32
C ARG A 67 15.42 12.98 11.17
N LEU A 68 14.43 12.10 11.07
CA LEU A 68 14.37 11.03 10.06
C LEU A 68 13.52 11.38 8.85
N TYR A 69 12.53 12.27 9.01
CA TYR A 69 11.58 12.62 7.98
C TYR A 69 11.57 14.14 7.77
N PRO A 70 11.56 14.62 6.51
CA PRO A 70 11.49 16.05 6.24
C PRO A 70 10.12 16.62 6.62
N GLU A 71 10.06 17.95 6.78
CA GLU A 71 8.86 18.68 7.22
C GLU A 71 7.63 18.46 6.31
N GLU A 72 7.85 18.26 5.01
CA GLU A 72 6.77 17.96 4.05
C GLU A 72 6.11 16.59 4.30
N VAL A 73 6.79 15.69 5.01
CA VAL A 73 6.32 14.32 5.32
C VAL A 73 5.76 14.25 6.74
N LEU A 74 6.42 14.87 7.72
CA LEU A 74 6.07 14.68 9.12
C LEU A 74 6.52 15.85 10.00
N LEU A 75 5.56 16.52 10.62
CA LEU A 75 5.76 17.62 11.56
C LEU A 75 4.95 17.40 12.83
N TRP A 76 5.57 17.51 13.99
CA TRP A 76 4.83 17.47 15.25
C TRP A 76 4.07 18.78 15.45
N ARG A 77 2.82 18.66 15.89
CA ARG A 77 1.95 19.80 16.17
C ARG A 77 1.24 19.61 17.50
N SER A 78 1.27 20.66 18.32
CA SER A 78 0.43 20.75 19.52
C SER A 78 -1.05 20.85 19.14
N GLN A 79 -1.95 20.66 20.11
CA GLN A 79 -3.39 20.85 19.87
C GLN A 79 -3.73 22.26 19.40
N GLU A 80 -3.07 23.28 19.96
CA GLU A 80 -3.27 24.68 19.58
C GLU A 80 -2.84 24.90 18.13
N GLN A 81 -1.68 24.34 17.73
CA GLN A 81 -1.19 24.43 16.36
C GLN A 81 -2.09 23.67 15.38
N LEU A 82 -2.60 22.49 15.76
CA LEU A 82 -3.55 21.74 14.93
C LEU A 82 -4.89 22.45 14.81
N ARG A 83 -5.37 23.13 15.87
CA ARG A 83 -6.57 23.95 15.81
C ARG A 83 -6.38 25.15 14.87
N ALA A 84 -5.23 25.81 14.93
CA ALA A 84 -4.90 26.91 14.03
C ALA A 84 -4.81 26.43 12.57
N LEU A 85 -4.24 25.24 12.33
CA LEU A 85 -4.09 24.64 11.00
C LEU A 85 -5.42 24.18 10.40
N THR A 86 -6.25 23.49 11.20
CA THR A 86 -7.45 22.79 10.70
C THR A 86 -8.75 23.53 10.97
N GLY A 87 -8.75 24.56 11.82
CA GLY A 87 -9.96 25.20 12.33
C GLY A 87 -10.79 24.32 13.28
N LEU A 88 -10.36 23.08 13.56
CA LEU A 88 -11.13 22.08 14.29
C LEU A 88 -10.63 21.91 15.73
N PRO A 89 -11.53 21.62 16.70
CA PRO A 89 -11.15 21.38 18.08
C PRO A 89 -10.64 19.94 18.27
N LEU A 90 -9.50 19.58 17.69
CA LEU A 90 -8.98 18.21 17.76
C LEU A 90 -8.62 17.80 19.20
N ALA A 91 -8.92 16.55 19.55
CA ALA A 91 -8.81 16.02 20.91
C ALA A 91 -7.36 15.93 21.42
N ARG A 92 -6.39 15.80 20.52
CA ARG A 92 -4.99 15.47 20.85
C ARG A 92 -4.00 16.17 19.94
N SER A 93 -2.76 16.26 20.41
CA SER A 93 -1.61 16.63 19.58
C SER A 93 -1.30 15.49 18.61
N GLY A 94 -0.53 15.78 17.57
CA GLY A 94 -0.27 14.78 16.55
C GLY A 94 0.72 15.22 15.49
N TRP A 95 0.76 14.41 14.46
CA TRP A 95 1.67 14.56 13.34
C TRP A 95 0.92 15.14 12.14
N HIS A 96 1.42 16.22 11.56
CA HIS A 96 0.94 16.76 10.31
C HIS A 96 1.85 16.29 9.16
N SER A 97 1.26 15.79 8.09
CA SER A 97 1.93 15.46 6.82
C SER A 97 1.42 16.42 5.74
N PRO A 98 2.10 17.56 5.50
CA PRO A 98 1.65 18.56 4.55
C PRO A 98 1.47 18.04 3.12
N ALA A 99 2.39 17.22 2.62
CA ALA A 99 2.34 16.70 1.24
C ALA A 99 1.36 15.52 1.06
N ALA A 100 0.66 15.12 2.13
CA ALA A 100 -0.36 14.09 2.04
C ALA A 100 -1.65 14.62 1.41
N GLY A 101 -2.53 13.69 1.05
CA GLY A 101 -3.79 14.02 0.40
C GLY A 101 -4.55 12.78 0.04
N TRP A 102 -5.57 12.93 -0.80
CA TRP A 102 -6.38 11.81 -1.27
C TRP A 102 -6.79 11.96 -2.73
N LEU A 103 -7.22 10.86 -3.32
CA LEU A 103 -7.82 10.79 -4.65
C LEU A 103 -8.87 9.67 -4.71
N ASP A 104 -9.66 9.64 -5.78
CA ASP A 104 -10.53 8.50 -6.09
C ASP A 104 -9.70 7.39 -6.77
N PRO A 105 -9.69 6.15 -6.23
CA PRO A 105 -8.95 5.05 -6.82
C PRO A 105 -9.41 4.65 -8.23
N LEU A 106 -10.70 4.76 -8.54
CA LEU A 106 -11.20 4.42 -9.86
C LEU A 106 -10.69 5.43 -10.89
N GLU A 107 -10.77 6.72 -10.56
CA GLU A 107 -10.26 7.79 -11.41
C GLU A 107 -8.76 7.64 -11.66
N LEU A 108 -7.99 7.29 -10.63
CA LEU A 108 -6.56 7.02 -10.78
C LEU A 108 -6.29 5.85 -11.75
N CYS A 109 -7.00 4.72 -11.57
CA CYS A 109 -6.87 3.58 -12.47
C CYS A 109 -7.26 3.95 -13.91
N GLN A 110 -8.35 4.68 -14.10
CA GLN A 110 -8.80 5.14 -15.41
C GLN A 110 -7.76 6.06 -16.07
N THR A 111 -7.19 6.98 -15.31
CA THR A 111 -6.16 7.90 -15.79
C THR A 111 -4.91 7.13 -16.23
N TRP A 112 -4.41 6.21 -15.41
CA TRP A 112 -3.25 5.39 -15.76
C TRP A 112 -3.48 4.45 -16.95
N LEU A 113 -4.70 3.94 -17.12
CA LEU A 113 -5.04 3.07 -18.25
C LEU A 113 -5.30 3.85 -19.55
N ASN A 114 -5.52 5.16 -19.47
CA ASN A 114 -5.77 6.02 -20.63
C ASN A 114 -4.47 6.39 -21.36
N HIS A 115 -3.77 5.38 -21.86
CA HIS A 115 -2.55 5.55 -22.65
C HIS A 115 -2.65 4.74 -23.95
N PRO A 116 -2.25 5.29 -25.12
CA PRO A 116 -2.43 4.61 -26.41
C PRO A 116 -1.68 3.28 -26.54
N ALA A 117 -0.65 3.06 -25.73
CA ALA A 117 0.09 1.79 -25.70
C ALA A 117 -0.51 0.73 -24.75
N ILE A 118 -1.62 1.02 -24.07
CA ILE A 118 -2.27 0.10 -23.13
C ILE A 118 -3.54 -0.47 -23.78
N GLU A 119 -3.60 -1.80 -23.87
CA GLU A 119 -4.81 -2.54 -24.22
C GLU A 119 -5.43 -3.13 -22.95
N LEU A 120 -6.63 -2.70 -22.58
CA LEU A 120 -7.35 -3.20 -21.42
C LEU A 120 -8.28 -4.36 -21.79
N LYS A 121 -7.97 -5.58 -21.31
CA LYS A 121 -8.85 -6.75 -21.42
C LYS A 121 -9.60 -7.00 -20.10
N GLN A 122 -10.88 -6.64 -20.04
CA GLN A 122 -11.77 -6.94 -18.91
C GLN A 122 -12.50 -8.27 -19.11
N GLY A 123 -13.17 -8.77 -18.06
CA GLY A 123 -13.89 -10.05 -18.11
C GLY A 123 -12.99 -11.27 -18.40
N THR A 124 -11.67 -11.12 -18.19
CA THR A 124 -10.66 -12.11 -18.57
C THR A 124 -9.91 -12.55 -17.31
N ALA A 125 -10.38 -13.62 -16.66
CA ALA A 125 -9.75 -14.16 -15.47
C ALA A 125 -8.65 -15.14 -15.87
N ILE A 126 -7.38 -14.77 -15.64
CA ILE A 126 -6.25 -15.66 -15.92
C ILE A 126 -6.24 -16.80 -14.88
N ASP A 127 -6.33 -18.03 -15.36
CA ASP A 127 -6.22 -19.24 -14.54
C ASP A 127 -4.82 -19.88 -14.62
N GLN A 128 -4.11 -19.72 -15.74
CA GLN A 128 -2.77 -20.29 -15.91
C GLN A 128 -1.80 -19.33 -16.62
N ILE A 129 -0.55 -19.41 -16.19
CA ILE A 129 0.61 -18.74 -16.79
C ILE A 129 1.60 -19.86 -17.12
N VAL A 130 1.76 -20.15 -18.41
CA VAL A 130 2.55 -21.30 -18.90
C VAL A 130 3.81 -20.80 -19.57
N ARG A 131 4.95 -21.40 -19.24
CA ARG A 131 6.22 -21.06 -19.88
C ARG A 131 6.30 -21.75 -21.25
N GLU A 132 6.56 -20.97 -22.27
CA GLU A 132 6.86 -21.43 -23.64
C GLU A 132 8.34 -21.13 -23.96
N SER A 133 8.78 -21.51 -25.17
CA SER A 133 10.16 -21.32 -25.64
C SER A 133 10.60 -19.85 -25.59
N ASP A 134 9.77 -18.94 -26.12
CA ASP A 134 10.09 -17.53 -26.31
C ASP A 134 9.31 -16.56 -25.40
N GLY A 135 8.58 -17.08 -24.41
CA GLY A 135 7.80 -16.23 -23.51
C GLY A 135 6.80 -17.00 -22.66
N TRP A 136 5.72 -16.32 -22.31
CA TRP A 136 4.67 -16.83 -21.43
C TRP A 136 3.34 -16.83 -22.17
N ARG A 137 2.65 -17.96 -22.15
CA ARG A 137 1.26 -18.08 -22.60
C ARG A 137 0.32 -17.86 -21.41
N LEU A 138 -0.71 -17.04 -21.63
CA LEU A 138 -1.73 -16.74 -20.62
C LEU A 138 -3.02 -17.45 -21.02
N LEU A 139 -3.62 -18.20 -20.08
CA LEU A 139 -4.88 -18.92 -20.31
C LEU A 139 -5.99 -18.37 -19.41
N SER A 140 -7.18 -18.24 -19.99
CA SER A 140 -8.44 -17.94 -19.31
C SER A 140 -9.49 -18.96 -19.74
N ASP A 141 -10.14 -19.62 -18.79
CA ASP A 141 -10.97 -20.81 -19.02
C ASP A 141 -10.24 -21.87 -19.85
N SER A 142 -8.95 -22.07 -19.57
CA SER A 142 -8.05 -22.95 -20.33
C SER A 142 -7.90 -22.61 -21.82
N LYS A 143 -8.28 -21.40 -22.25
CA LYS A 143 -8.09 -20.89 -23.62
C LYS A 143 -7.04 -19.80 -23.67
N ASP A 144 -6.23 -19.80 -24.72
CA ASP A 144 -5.25 -18.73 -24.97
C ASP A 144 -5.96 -17.40 -25.27
N ILE A 145 -5.61 -16.37 -24.50
CA ILE A 145 -6.20 -15.03 -24.60
C ILE A 145 -5.35 -14.02 -25.38
N GLY A 146 -4.12 -14.40 -25.73
CA GLY A 146 -3.16 -13.56 -26.44
C GLY A 146 -2.93 -14.02 -27.88
N GLY A 147 -3.11 -15.31 -28.17
CA GLY A 147 -2.73 -15.91 -29.46
C GLY A 147 -1.25 -15.72 -29.79
N ARG A 148 -0.44 -15.34 -28.79
CA ARG A 148 0.98 -15.03 -28.86
C ARG A 148 1.60 -15.22 -27.48
N ASP A 149 2.88 -15.50 -27.47
CA ASP A 149 3.65 -15.59 -26.24
C ASP A 149 4.10 -14.19 -25.79
N PHE A 150 3.99 -13.92 -24.49
CA PHE A 150 4.40 -12.64 -23.89
C PHE A 150 5.83 -12.75 -23.37
N PRO A 151 6.78 -11.93 -23.83
CA PRO A 151 8.17 -12.00 -23.35
C PRO A 151 8.29 -11.56 -21.88
N VAL A 152 7.36 -10.73 -21.42
CA VAL A 152 7.31 -10.22 -20.04
C VAL A 152 5.89 -10.35 -19.49
N VAL A 153 5.77 -10.85 -18.26
CA VAL A 153 4.53 -10.94 -17.49
C VAL A 153 4.77 -10.41 -16.07
N VAL A 154 3.86 -9.57 -15.59
CA VAL A 154 3.88 -9.05 -14.21
C VAL A 154 2.64 -9.55 -13.46
N ILE A 155 2.85 -10.31 -12.38
CA ILE A 155 1.75 -10.71 -11.49
C ILE A 155 1.52 -9.57 -10.47
N ALA A 156 0.39 -8.87 -10.63
CA ALA A 156 -0.01 -7.73 -9.81
C ALA A 156 -1.46 -7.83 -9.28
N CYS A 157 -2.01 -9.05 -9.19
CA CYS A 157 -3.42 -9.31 -8.89
C CYS A 157 -3.74 -9.57 -7.41
N GLY A 158 -2.95 -9.00 -6.50
CA GLY A 158 -3.15 -9.12 -5.05
C GLY A 158 -3.17 -10.57 -4.58
N MET A 159 -4.18 -10.95 -3.78
CA MET A 159 -4.34 -12.33 -3.28
C MET A 159 -4.56 -13.36 -4.39
N GLY A 160 -5.03 -12.93 -5.57
CA GLY A 160 -5.17 -13.81 -6.73
C GLY A 160 -3.85 -14.41 -7.20
N ALA A 161 -2.71 -13.83 -6.82
CA ALA A 161 -1.39 -14.35 -7.14
C ALA A 161 -1.15 -15.77 -6.59
N LEU A 162 -1.78 -16.14 -5.47
CA LEU A 162 -1.60 -17.46 -4.86
C LEU A 162 -2.19 -18.61 -5.69
N ARG A 163 -3.00 -18.31 -6.73
CA ARG A 163 -3.53 -19.32 -7.64
C ARG A 163 -2.49 -19.85 -8.64
N PHE A 164 -1.40 -19.11 -8.85
CA PHE A 164 -0.37 -19.48 -9.82
C PHE A 164 0.76 -20.26 -9.14
N PRO A 165 1.22 -21.40 -9.70
CA PRO A 165 2.32 -22.18 -9.13
C PRO A 165 3.59 -21.36 -8.87
N GLN A 166 3.85 -20.35 -9.70
CA GLN A 166 5.02 -19.47 -9.63
C GLN A 166 5.03 -18.57 -8.37
N SER A 167 3.86 -18.29 -7.80
CA SER A 167 3.69 -17.39 -6.64
C SER A 167 2.97 -18.05 -5.46
N ALA A 168 2.58 -19.32 -5.57
CA ALA A 168 1.81 -20.04 -4.55
C ALA A 168 2.51 -20.13 -3.18
N SER A 169 3.85 -20.13 -3.15
CA SER A 169 4.63 -20.20 -1.91
C SER A 169 4.89 -18.84 -1.24
N LEU A 170 4.41 -17.73 -1.83
CA LEU A 170 4.59 -16.41 -1.22
C LEU A 170 3.72 -16.31 0.04
N PRO A 171 4.26 -15.81 1.18
CA PRO A 171 3.50 -15.67 2.42
C PRO A 171 2.60 -14.41 2.37
N LEU A 172 1.59 -14.45 1.49
CA LEU A 172 0.59 -13.40 1.32
C LEU A 172 -0.61 -13.65 2.24
N GLN A 173 -1.17 -12.58 2.78
CA GLN A 173 -2.29 -12.58 3.71
C GLN A 173 -3.37 -11.61 3.21
N SER A 174 -4.62 -12.06 3.30
CA SER A 174 -5.80 -11.23 3.10
C SER A 174 -6.11 -10.49 4.40
N VAL A 175 -6.24 -9.17 4.32
CA VAL A 175 -6.68 -8.34 5.45
C VAL A 175 -7.97 -7.63 5.05
N PRO A 176 -9.14 -8.04 5.59
CA PRO A 176 -10.39 -7.37 5.29
C PRO A 176 -10.40 -5.95 5.88
N GLY A 177 -11.07 -5.06 5.17
CA GLY A 177 -11.31 -3.69 5.60
C GLY A 177 -12.66 -3.20 5.10
N GLU A 178 -13.35 -2.45 5.94
CA GLU A 178 -14.63 -1.83 5.62
C GLU A 178 -14.51 -0.32 5.71
N VAL A 179 -14.73 0.39 4.60
CA VAL A 179 -14.89 1.85 4.60
C VAL A 179 -16.35 2.21 4.75
N LEU A 180 -16.62 3.34 5.40
CA LEU A 180 -17.96 3.91 5.49
C LEU A 180 -18.03 5.21 4.70
N ARG A 181 -19.17 5.50 4.09
CA ARG A 181 -19.52 6.81 3.57
C ARG A 181 -20.70 7.35 4.36
N ILE A 182 -20.56 8.58 4.84
CA ILE A 182 -21.62 9.28 5.58
C ILE A 182 -21.92 10.61 4.92
N ARG A 183 -23.15 11.09 5.01
CA ARG A 183 -23.50 12.43 4.54
C ARG A 183 -22.77 13.49 5.36
N GLU A 184 -22.39 14.58 4.71
CA GLU A 184 -21.88 15.74 5.44
C GLU A 184 -22.98 16.37 6.31
N SER A 185 -22.57 16.90 7.46
CA SER A 185 -23.35 17.83 8.25
C SER A 185 -22.79 19.24 8.05
N GLU A 186 -23.58 20.25 8.44
CA GLU A 186 -23.12 21.65 8.44
C GLU A 186 -21.80 21.82 9.22
N ALA A 187 -21.68 21.11 10.35
CA ALA A 187 -20.46 21.12 11.17
C ALA A 187 -19.29 20.36 10.51
N SER A 188 -19.54 19.25 9.81
CA SER A 188 -18.48 18.43 9.21
C SER A 188 -17.95 18.96 7.89
N GLY A 189 -18.68 19.85 7.21
CA GLY A 189 -18.21 20.56 6.02
C GLY A 189 -16.93 21.39 6.24
N ALA A 190 -16.62 21.74 7.48
CA ALA A 190 -15.37 22.42 7.84
C ALA A 190 -14.11 21.53 7.74
N ILE A 191 -14.27 20.20 7.60
CA ILE A 191 -13.14 19.26 7.49
C ILE A 191 -12.50 19.36 6.11
N HIS A 192 -11.31 19.95 6.07
CA HIS A 192 -10.50 20.14 4.86
C HIS A 192 -9.12 19.49 4.93
N HIS A 193 -8.81 18.73 5.99
CA HIS A 193 -7.66 17.85 6.10
C HIS A 193 -8.14 16.41 6.35
N ILE A 194 -7.35 15.40 5.99
CA ILE A 194 -7.61 14.03 6.46
C ILE A 194 -7.26 13.98 7.95
N ILE A 195 -8.22 13.66 8.81
CA ILE A 195 -7.97 13.53 10.26
C ILE A 195 -7.96 12.05 10.61
N GLN A 196 -6.83 11.54 11.08
CA GLN A 196 -6.58 10.13 11.32
C GLN A 196 -6.30 9.85 12.80
N GLY A 197 -7.03 8.91 13.39
CA GLY A 197 -6.75 8.28 14.69
C GLY A 197 -6.70 6.76 14.53
N GLU A 198 -7.55 6.05 15.27
CA GLU A 198 -7.80 4.61 15.02
C GLU A 198 -8.68 4.42 13.79
N ARG A 199 -9.72 5.24 13.70
CA ARG A 199 -10.44 5.61 12.49
C ARG A 199 -10.01 7.00 12.05
N GLY A 200 -10.18 7.28 10.76
CA GLY A 200 -10.00 8.61 10.21
C GLY A 200 -11.19 9.03 9.37
N ILE A 201 -11.32 10.33 9.19
CA ILE A 201 -12.34 10.97 8.36
C ILE A 201 -11.64 11.82 7.31
N PHE A 202 -12.10 11.70 6.07
CA PHE A 202 -11.61 12.45 4.93
C PHE A 202 -12.45 13.73 4.74
N PRO A 203 -11.92 14.76 4.08
CA PRO A 203 -12.72 15.88 3.60
C PRO A 203 -13.93 15.41 2.78
N THR A 204 -15.01 16.19 2.81
CA THR A 204 -16.20 15.88 2.04
C THR A 204 -15.92 15.89 0.54
N TYR A 205 -16.52 14.95 -0.17
CA TYR A 205 -16.52 14.92 -1.63
C TYR A 205 -17.90 14.48 -2.12
N GLN A 206 -18.53 15.31 -2.95
CA GLN A 206 -19.90 15.12 -3.43
C GLN A 206 -20.90 14.96 -2.25
N GLY A 207 -20.78 15.83 -1.24
CA GLY A 207 -21.69 15.90 -0.09
C GLY A 207 -21.54 14.76 0.93
N ARG A 208 -20.44 14.01 0.88
CA ARG A 208 -20.22 12.83 1.73
C ARG A 208 -18.76 12.73 2.19
N HIS A 209 -18.57 12.31 3.43
CA HIS A 209 -17.25 11.95 3.95
C HIS A 209 -16.99 10.45 3.76
N CYS A 210 -15.73 10.11 3.48
CA CYS A 210 -15.22 8.74 3.66
C CYS A 210 -14.63 8.58 5.07
N ILE A 211 -14.93 7.46 5.72
CA ILE A 211 -14.31 7.02 6.97
C ILE A 211 -13.37 5.85 6.67
N SER A 212 -12.13 5.96 7.15
CA SER A 212 -11.06 5.01 6.86
C SER A 212 -11.37 3.60 7.39
N ALA A 213 -10.87 2.58 6.71
CA ALA A 213 -11.30 1.22 6.95
C ALA A 213 -10.86 0.54 8.25
N SER A 214 -11.63 -0.46 8.73
CA SER A 214 -11.24 -1.47 9.75
C SER A 214 -9.91 -2.11 9.42
N PHE A 215 -9.18 -2.46 10.47
CA PHE A 215 -8.34 -3.65 10.44
C PHE A 215 -9.13 -4.69 11.24
N GLY A 216 -9.96 -5.48 10.54
CA GLY A 216 -10.68 -6.56 11.19
C GLY A 216 -9.73 -7.72 11.38
N THR A 217 -9.48 -8.13 12.62
CA THR A 217 -8.78 -9.39 12.94
C THR A 217 -9.72 -10.47 13.43
N ASP A 218 -11.00 -10.17 13.67
CA ASP A 218 -11.94 -11.12 14.25
C ASP A 218 -13.12 -11.38 13.31
N GLU A 219 -13.18 -12.61 12.79
CA GLU A 219 -14.35 -13.18 12.09
C GLU A 219 -15.58 -13.29 13.03
N ASN A 220 -15.39 -13.14 14.34
CA ASN A 220 -16.43 -13.18 15.36
C ASN A 220 -16.98 -11.80 15.79
N ALA A 221 -16.51 -10.69 15.20
CA ALA A 221 -17.06 -9.37 15.50
C ALA A 221 -18.36 -9.11 14.69
N GLN A 222 -19.43 -9.79 15.09
CA GLN A 222 -20.79 -9.60 14.58
C GLN A 222 -21.50 -8.40 15.24
N GLU A 223 -20.79 -7.64 16.07
CA GLU A 223 -21.27 -6.41 16.73
C GLU A 223 -21.01 -5.16 15.87
N ASP A 224 -21.84 -4.13 16.06
CA ASP A 224 -21.97 -2.88 15.30
C ASP A 224 -20.65 -2.16 14.92
N LEU A 225 -19.94 -2.68 13.92
CA LEU A 225 -18.69 -2.10 13.38
C LEU A 225 -18.90 -0.67 12.88
N THR A 226 -20.10 -0.36 12.41
CA THR A 226 -20.49 0.97 11.95
C THR A 226 -20.52 1.95 13.12
N GLY A 227 -21.30 1.65 14.18
CA GLY A 227 -21.38 2.47 15.39
C GLY A 227 -20.02 2.64 16.07
N GLN A 228 -19.23 1.57 16.19
CA GLN A 228 -17.86 1.65 16.72
C GLN A 228 -16.99 2.59 15.88
N SER A 229 -17.05 2.47 14.55
CA SER A 229 -16.29 3.32 13.65
C SER A 229 -16.66 4.79 13.79
N LEU A 230 -17.94 5.09 13.97
CA LEU A 230 -18.45 6.45 14.13
C LEU A 230 -18.05 7.04 15.48
N THR A 231 -18.14 6.28 16.57
CA THR A 231 -17.65 6.68 17.90
C THR A 231 -16.16 7.03 17.85
N MET A 232 -15.34 6.17 17.24
CA MET A 232 -13.90 6.42 17.10
C MET A 232 -13.57 7.67 16.27
N VAL A 233 -14.42 8.05 15.31
CA VAL A 233 -14.28 9.32 14.57
C VAL A 233 -14.70 10.50 15.46
N GLY A 234 -15.78 10.35 16.24
CA GLY A 234 -16.21 11.36 17.21
C GLY A 234 -15.10 11.71 18.22
N ASP A 235 -14.37 10.70 18.69
CA ASP A 235 -13.25 10.82 19.63
C ASP A 235 -12.02 11.57 19.08
N LEU A 236 -12.00 11.88 17.78
CA LEU A 236 -10.96 12.73 17.19
C LEU A 236 -11.09 14.19 17.63
N PHE A 237 -12.25 14.59 18.18
CA PHE A 237 -12.60 15.97 18.53
C PHE A 237 -12.85 16.13 20.05
N LYS A 238 -12.46 17.27 20.63
CA LYS A 238 -12.65 17.58 22.07
C LYS A 238 -14.12 17.71 22.46
N SER A 239 -14.85 18.43 21.63
CA SER A 239 -16.31 18.47 21.65
C SER A 239 -16.72 17.64 20.45
N PRO A 240 -17.41 16.50 20.63
CA PRO A 240 -17.76 15.63 19.53
C PRO A 240 -18.42 16.45 18.43
N LEU A 241 -17.76 16.51 17.27
CA LEU A 241 -18.37 17.11 16.10
C LEU A 241 -19.66 16.33 15.86
N GLN A 242 -20.80 17.02 15.80
CA GLN A 242 -22.07 16.35 15.51
C GLN A 242 -22.04 15.88 14.05
N LEU A 243 -21.59 14.64 13.86
CA LEU A 243 -21.69 13.93 12.61
C LEU A 243 -23.15 13.48 12.47
N LYS A 244 -23.79 13.84 11.36
CA LYS A 244 -25.09 13.27 11.02
C LYS A 244 -24.87 11.82 10.60
N LEU A 245 -25.35 10.88 11.40
CA LEU A 245 -25.24 9.43 11.14
C LEU A 245 -26.34 8.98 10.16
N GLU A 246 -26.55 9.74 9.08
CA GLU A 246 -27.58 9.48 8.07
C GLU A 246 -26.96 9.08 6.73
N GLY A 247 -27.65 8.21 5.99
CA GLY A 247 -27.20 7.80 4.65
C GLY A 247 -25.90 7.02 4.65
N ILE A 248 -25.66 6.22 5.70
CA ILE A 248 -24.47 5.39 5.86
C ILE A 248 -24.44 4.31 4.79
N GLU A 249 -23.38 4.29 4.00
CA GLU A 249 -23.05 3.21 3.08
C GLU A 249 -21.75 2.57 3.54
N SER A 250 -21.64 1.25 3.43
CA SER A 250 -20.39 0.54 3.69
C SER A 250 -19.88 -0.18 2.45
N ALA A 251 -18.56 -0.26 2.32
CA ALA A 251 -17.92 -1.05 1.28
C ALA A 251 -16.78 -1.85 1.89
N LYS A 252 -16.79 -3.16 1.66
CA LYS A 252 -15.77 -4.09 2.13
C LYS A 252 -14.81 -4.42 0.99
N ALA A 253 -13.53 -4.49 1.32
CA ALA A 253 -12.49 -4.89 0.41
C ALA A 253 -11.38 -5.63 1.18
N GLU A 254 -10.61 -6.43 0.46
CA GLU A 254 -9.49 -7.17 1.00
C GLU A 254 -8.18 -6.55 0.55
N ARG A 255 -7.23 -6.43 1.48
CA ARG A 255 -5.88 -5.97 1.19
C ARG A 255 -4.97 -7.19 1.10
N CYS A 256 -4.14 -7.22 0.06
CA CYS A 256 -3.02 -8.16 -0.01
C CYS A 256 -1.83 -7.58 0.77
N GLN A 257 -1.32 -8.32 1.74
CA GLN A 257 -0.16 -7.97 2.54
C GLN A 257 0.79 -9.17 2.66
N SER A 258 2.07 -8.93 2.88
CA SER A 258 3.03 -9.99 3.18
C SER A 258 3.20 -10.16 4.70
N ALA A 259 3.73 -11.31 5.11
CA ALA A 259 4.04 -11.58 6.52
C ALA A 259 4.99 -10.56 7.18
N ASP A 260 5.80 -9.83 6.40
CA ASP A 260 6.71 -8.78 6.90
C ASP A 260 6.22 -7.36 6.64
N PHE A 261 4.99 -7.20 6.14
CA PHE A 261 4.35 -5.93 5.81
C PHE A 261 5.11 -5.11 4.75
N ALA A 262 6.05 -5.69 3.99
CA ALA A 262 6.74 -5.05 2.89
C ALA A 262 6.20 -5.55 1.54
N PRO A 263 6.13 -4.71 0.49
CA PRO A 263 5.77 -5.18 -0.84
C PRO A 263 6.64 -6.36 -1.31
N VAL A 264 6.10 -7.17 -2.20
CA VAL A 264 6.82 -8.25 -2.87
C VAL A 264 7.05 -7.79 -4.30
N LEU A 265 8.30 -7.42 -4.59
CA LEU A 265 8.68 -6.67 -5.77
C LEU A 265 9.96 -7.23 -6.39
N GLY A 266 9.92 -7.56 -7.69
CA GLY A 266 11.11 -7.96 -8.43
C GLY A 266 10.86 -9.14 -9.35
N ALA A 267 11.94 -9.70 -9.89
CA ALA A 267 11.90 -10.90 -10.72
C ALA A 267 11.36 -12.09 -9.90
N ALA A 268 10.55 -12.93 -10.54
CA ALA A 268 10.02 -14.13 -9.92
C ALA A 268 11.13 -15.17 -9.76
N PRO A 269 11.49 -15.59 -8.53
CA PRO A 269 12.47 -16.64 -8.34
C PRO A 269 11.89 -17.99 -8.78
N ASP A 270 12.75 -18.86 -9.32
CA ASP A 270 12.45 -20.29 -9.32
C ASP A 270 12.64 -20.80 -7.89
N PHE A 271 11.55 -20.85 -7.12
CA PHE A 271 11.61 -21.22 -5.70
C PHE A 271 12.15 -22.63 -5.49
N ALA A 272 11.93 -23.56 -6.41
CA ALA A 272 12.41 -24.93 -6.30
C ALA A 272 13.93 -24.97 -6.48
N GLU A 273 14.44 -24.33 -7.53
CA GLU A 273 15.88 -24.28 -7.79
C GLU A 273 16.62 -23.42 -6.73
N CYS A 274 16.07 -22.27 -6.36
CA CYS A 274 16.65 -21.43 -5.30
C CYS A 274 16.75 -22.17 -3.97
N ARG A 275 15.79 -23.04 -3.64
CA ARG A 275 15.85 -23.87 -2.43
C ARG A 275 17.03 -24.84 -2.47
N ARG A 276 17.32 -25.41 -3.63
CA ARG A 276 18.49 -26.30 -3.83
C ARG A 276 19.79 -25.51 -3.72
N LEU A 277 19.88 -24.38 -4.42
CA LEU A 277 21.06 -23.49 -4.42
C LEU A 277 21.38 -22.93 -3.03
N TYR A 278 20.35 -22.63 -2.23
CA TYR A 278 20.48 -22.00 -0.92
C TYR A 278 20.30 -22.94 0.27
N ALA A 279 20.20 -24.25 0.03
CA ALA A 279 20.20 -25.27 1.08
C ALA A 279 21.32 -25.12 2.13
N PRO A 280 22.56 -24.67 1.80
CA PRO A 280 23.60 -24.42 2.80
C PRO A 280 23.19 -23.44 3.90
N LEU A 281 22.29 -22.49 3.63
CA LEU A 281 21.80 -21.52 4.63
C LEU A 281 21.04 -22.17 5.79
N ALA A 282 20.44 -23.35 5.58
CA ALA A 282 19.77 -24.10 6.65
C ALA A 282 20.76 -24.66 7.67
N ARG A 283 21.98 -24.99 7.24
CA ARG A 283 23.06 -25.49 8.12
C ARG A 283 23.87 -24.37 8.74
N ASN A 284 24.13 -23.31 7.97
CA ASN A 284 24.85 -22.13 8.42
C ASN A 284 24.20 -20.88 7.81
N ALA A 285 23.49 -20.10 8.62
CA ALA A 285 22.81 -18.89 8.18
C ALA A 285 23.75 -17.82 7.58
N ARG A 286 25.06 -17.94 7.81
CA ARG A 286 26.12 -17.08 7.28
C ARG A 286 26.90 -17.72 6.13
N ALA A 287 26.39 -18.79 5.51
CA ALA A 287 27.03 -19.41 4.36
C ALA A 287 27.29 -18.36 3.26
N ALA A 288 28.52 -18.32 2.76
CA ALA A 288 29.00 -17.37 1.76
C ALA A 288 29.31 -18.08 0.43
N GLY A 289 29.53 -17.31 -0.63
CA GLY A 289 29.86 -17.86 -1.95
C GLY A 289 28.69 -18.59 -2.62
N LEU A 290 27.46 -18.26 -2.24
CA LEU A 290 26.27 -18.84 -2.86
C LEU A 290 26.10 -18.31 -4.29
N PRO A 291 25.63 -19.14 -5.23
CA PRO A 291 25.39 -18.73 -6.61
C PRO A 291 24.30 -17.66 -6.70
N PRO A 292 24.24 -16.91 -7.82
CA PRO A 292 23.16 -15.95 -8.04
C PRO A 292 21.79 -16.65 -8.05
N PRO A 293 20.70 -15.95 -7.68
CA PRO A 293 19.37 -16.54 -7.66
C PRO A 293 18.92 -17.00 -9.05
N ALA A 294 18.30 -18.18 -9.11
CA ALA A 294 17.58 -18.63 -10.28
C ALA A 294 16.25 -17.88 -10.37
N HIS A 295 15.98 -17.27 -11.53
CA HIS A 295 14.73 -16.57 -11.80
C HIS A 295 14.00 -17.23 -12.97
N LEU A 296 12.68 -17.11 -12.96
CA LEU A 296 11.81 -17.43 -14.10
C LEU A 296 11.91 -16.27 -15.11
N PRO A 297 12.55 -16.45 -16.28
CA PRO A 297 12.86 -15.31 -17.15
C PRO A 297 11.61 -14.57 -17.62
N GLY A 298 11.61 -13.24 -17.57
CA GLY A 298 10.48 -12.42 -18.01
C GLY A 298 9.27 -12.44 -17.06
N LEU A 299 9.31 -13.12 -15.92
CA LEU A 299 8.23 -13.09 -14.94
C LEU A 299 8.60 -12.22 -13.74
N PHE A 300 7.71 -11.33 -13.33
CA PHE A 300 7.93 -10.38 -12.24
C PHE A 300 6.72 -10.30 -11.31
N PHE A 301 6.94 -9.87 -10.07
CA PHE A 301 5.90 -9.64 -9.06
C PHE A 301 5.84 -8.17 -8.66
N ASN A 302 4.62 -7.65 -8.51
CA ASN A 302 4.32 -6.37 -7.86
C ASN A 302 3.12 -6.55 -6.91
N LEU A 303 3.37 -7.05 -5.71
CA LEU A 303 2.34 -7.57 -4.81
C LEU A 303 2.49 -6.99 -3.40
N ALA A 304 1.49 -7.27 -2.56
CA ALA A 304 1.57 -7.08 -1.10
C ALA A 304 1.76 -5.64 -0.57
N HIS A 305 1.28 -4.62 -1.29
CA HIS A 305 1.39 -3.22 -0.85
C HIS A 305 0.56 -2.86 0.40
N GLY A 306 -0.35 -3.74 0.83
CA GLY A 306 -1.18 -3.54 2.01
C GLY A 306 -1.98 -2.23 1.96
N SER A 307 -2.01 -1.51 3.08
CA SER A 307 -2.73 -0.23 3.23
C SER A 307 -1.95 1.00 2.76
N HIS A 308 -0.79 0.83 2.11
CA HIS A 308 0.06 1.92 1.63
C HIS A 308 0.33 1.80 0.12
N GLY A 309 -0.64 1.23 -0.62
CA GLY A 309 -0.59 1.09 -2.08
C GLY A 309 -0.28 2.39 -2.81
N LEU A 310 -1.03 3.46 -2.53
CA LEU A 310 -0.78 4.78 -3.16
C LEU A 310 0.62 5.33 -2.92
N CYS A 311 1.25 4.96 -1.80
CA CYS A 311 2.59 5.42 -1.44
C CYS A 311 3.69 4.56 -2.09
N SER A 312 3.45 3.26 -2.23
CA SER A 312 4.51 2.31 -2.61
C SER A 312 4.42 1.84 -4.06
N ALA A 313 3.22 1.74 -4.63
CA ALA A 313 3.00 1.18 -5.96
C ALA A 313 3.64 2.02 -7.09
N PRO A 314 3.57 3.37 -7.09
CA PRO A 314 4.16 4.16 -8.17
C PRO A 314 5.68 3.98 -8.29
N LEU A 315 6.41 4.10 -7.18
CA LEU A 315 7.87 3.89 -7.18
C LEU A 315 8.25 2.42 -7.44
N ALA A 316 7.42 1.48 -6.99
CA ALA A 316 7.61 0.06 -7.26
C ALA A 316 7.43 -0.28 -8.74
N ALA A 317 6.43 0.32 -9.40
CA ALA A 317 6.21 0.19 -10.83
C ALA A 317 7.41 0.73 -11.59
N GLU A 318 7.94 1.90 -11.20
CA GLU A 318 9.08 2.49 -11.87
C GLU A 318 10.37 1.71 -11.67
N TYR A 319 10.56 1.15 -10.48
CA TYR A 319 11.63 0.18 -10.26
C TYR A 319 11.54 -1.03 -11.18
N LEU A 320 10.36 -1.64 -11.31
CA LEU A 320 10.18 -2.78 -12.20
C LEU A 320 10.38 -2.42 -13.66
N ALA A 321 9.87 -1.27 -14.11
CA ALA A 321 10.05 -0.79 -15.47
C ALA A 321 11.54 -0.66 -15.81
N SER A 322 12.34 -0.02 -14.95
CA SER A 322 13.79 0.08 -15.14
C SER A 322 14.48 -1.29 -15.16
N VAL A 323 14.10 -2.21 -14.28
CA VAL A 323 14.67 -3.58 -14.26
C VAL A 323 14.32 -4.36 -15.53
N ILE A 324 13.09 -4.26 -16.01
CA ILE A 324 12.61 -4.95 -17.23
C ILE A 324 13.36 -4.44 -18.47
N HIS A 325 13.63 -3.12 -18.54
CA HIS A 325 14.29 -2.49 -19.69
C HIS A 325 15.82 -2.44 -19.57
N GLY A 326 16.40 -2.89 -18.45
CA GLY A 326 17.85 -2.84 -18.23
C GLY A 326 18.39 -1.43 -17.97
N GLU A 327 17.57 -0.53 -17.46
CA GLU A 327 17.94 0.83 -17.07
C GLU A 327 18.52 0.88 -15.65
N ASN A 328 18.98 2.07 -15.23
CA ASN A 328 19.41 2.30 -13.86
C ASN A 328 18.20 2.39 -12.92
N PRO A 329 18.00 1.44 -11.99
CA PRO A 329 16.81 1.43 -11.15
C PRO A 329 16.84 2.55 -10.09
N PRO A 330 15.67 3.12 -9.71
CA PRO A 330 15.55 4.17 -8.72
C PRO A 330 15.69 3.70 -7.25
N LEU A 331 15.95 2.40 -7.03
CA LEU A 331 16.14 1.81 -5.70
C LEU A 331 17.56 1.31 -5.52
N SER A 332 18.12 1.54 -4.33
CA SER A 332 19.40 0.93 -3.95
C SER A 332 19.26 -0.59 -3.84
N ARG A 333 20.38 -1.31 -3.97
CA ARG A 333 20.41 -2.78 -3.79
C ARG A 333 19.89 -3.22 -2.41
N GLU A 334 20.15 -2.42 -1.38
CA GLU A 334 19.69 -2.70 -0.01
C GLU A 334 18.15 -2.68 0.05
N ILE A 335 17.53 -1.63 -0.53
CA ILE A 335 16.08 -1.50 -0.59
C ILE A 335 15.48 -2.61 -1.45
N ALA A 336 16.03 -2.83 -2.65
CA ALA A 336 15.58 -3.89 -3.55
C ALA A 336 15.61 -5.27 -2.86
N GLY A 337 16.69 -5.60 -2.14
CA GLY A 337 16.80 -6.84 -1.38
C GLY A 337 15.77 -6.97 -0.24
N ALA A 338 15.33 -5.86 0.34
CA ALA A 338 14.26 -5.85 1.35
C ALA A 338 12.87 -6.10 0.75
N LEU A 339 12.68 -5.88 -0.55
CA LEU A 339 11.43 -6.06 -1.29
C LEU A 339 11.42 -7.33 -2.16
N ASP A 340 12.59 -7.94 -2.36
CA ASP A 340 12.81 -9.11 -3.21
C ASP A 340 11.90 -10.29 -2.79
N PRO A 341 11.23 -11.00 -3.73
CA PRO A 341 10.37 -12.13 -3.40
C PRO A 341 11.09 -13.30 -2.71
N LEU A 342 12.36 -13.51 -3.03
CA LEU A 342 13.19 -14.58 -2.49
C LEU A 342 13.53 -14.39 -1.01
N ARG A 343 13.40 -13.16 -0.48
CA ARG A 343 13.75 -12.82 0.91
C ARG A 343 13.08 -13.73 1.94
N PHE A 344 11.87 -14.21 1.66
CA PHE A 344 11.14 -15.09 2.56
C PHE A 344 11.78 -16.47 2.63
N LEU A 345 12.12 -17.05 1.47
CA LEU A 345 12.80 -18.35 1.41
C LEU A 345 14.15 -18.28 2.12
N ILE A 346 14.95 -17.23 1.85
CA ILE A 346 16.25 -17.03 2.51
C ILE A 346 16.09 -16.95 4.03
N ARG A 347 15.18 -16.10 4.53
CA ARG A 347 14.94 -15.96 5.98
C ARG A 347 14.46 -17.26 6.60
N ARG A 348 13.61 -18.01 5.91
CA ARG A 348 13.10 -19.30 6.40
C ARG A 348 14.21 -20.34 6.52
N LEU A 349 15.05 -20.46 5.51
CA LEU A 349 16.23 -21.34 5.53
C LEU A 349 17.18 -20.96 6.68
N GLN A 350 17.50 -19.67 6.83
CA GLN A 350 18.35 -19.19 7.92
C GLN A 350 17.79 -19.45 9.32
N ARG A 351 16.46 -19.55 9.45
CA ARG A 351 15.76 -19.82 10.72
C ARG A 351 15.44 -21.30 10.96
N GLN A 352 15.82 -22.19 10.03
CA GLN A 352 15.52 -23.63 10.10
C GLN A 352 14.03 -23.96 10.24
N GLN A 353 13.15 -23.10 9.71
CA GLN A 353 11.72 -23.37 9.68
C GLN A 353 11.40 -24.32 8.51
N VAL A 354 10.75 -25.45 8.79
CA VAL A 354 10.29 -26.44 7.79
C VAL A 354 9.10 -25.87 7.00
N ASP A 355 8.90 -26.36 5.77
CA ASP A 355 7.85 -25.90 4.84
C ASP A 355 6.42 -25.93 5.41
#